data_AF-A0A971GHT7-F1
#
_entry.id   AF-A0A971GHT7-F1
#
_cell.length_a   1.000
_cell.length_b   1.000
_cell.length_c   1.000
_cell.angle_alpha   90.00
_cell.angle_beta   90.00
_cell.angle_gamma   90.00
#
_symmetry.space_group_name_H-M   'P 1'
#
loop_
_entity.id
_entity.type
_entity.pdbx_description
1 polymer ?
#
loop_
_entity_poly.entity_id
_entity_poly.type
_entity_poly.pdbx_seq_one_letter_code
_entity_poly.pdbx_strand_id
1 'polypeptide(L)'
;MDRKLQLDIRIVKFQDLIGRKPDRPFGYYGLGVQYMLSGKPNMADRMFTQALNMKPGYMPAILGKLEILLMEKKLVSAVRFYQKNSDLFRRKKIYIIRAQRTTGSLYAGKFFYHYLKTIRSVFVFNETIGALQRMFNADRDNPVVNLLLAMFFLKEDKENERAFILYNLCVNMEGIPDKLRWDLVKILSKNNPDILKDEKIAALFSSIPEGVLGNPYASFILKQFILLNDMDRIDRAITEFHNKNYSPDSKTMWQYIDFCRKNDIWNSTVFTCCQKLIEYGWIDRTVAEAVIELKNRKITEHTRSMDKILSLYGYI
;
A
#
# COMPACT_ATOMS: atom_id res chain seq x y z
N MET A 1 19.52 -10.65 19.04
CA MET A 1 20.28 -9.40 19.29
C MET A 1 19.29 -8.28 19.52
N ASP A 2 19.39 -7.54 20.62
CA ASP A 2 18.42 -6.50 20.99
C ASP A 2 18.35 -5.40 19.92
N ARG A 3 17.13 -5.06 19.47
CA ARG A 3 16.86 -4.03 18.45
C ARG A 3 17.37 -2.65 18.90
N LYS A 4 17.33 -2.37 20.20
CA LYS A 4 17.86 -1.13 20.78
C LYS A 4 19.38 -1.08 20.68
N LEU A 5 20.06 -2.15 21.08
CA LEU A 5 21.52 -2.28 20.93
C LEU A 5 21.97 -2.10 19.47
N GLN A 6 21.23 -2.68 18.51
CA GLN A 6 21.52 -2.49 17.09
C GLN A 6 21.39 -1.03 16.63
N LEU A 7 20.38 -0.30 17.13
CA LEU A 7 20.21 1.13 16.84
C LEU A 7 21.36 1.95 17.42
N ASP A 8 21.74 1.68 18.67
CA ASP A 8 22.83 2.40 19.35
C ASP A 8 24.17 2.19 18.61
N ILE A 9 24.48 0.96 18.19
CA ILE A 9 25.66 0.65 17.36
C ILE A 9 25.63 1.43 16.04
N ARG A 10 24.46 1.52 15.37
CA ARG A 10 24.35 2.26 14.10
C ARG A 10 24.54 3.76 14.30
N ILE A 11 24.01 4.32 15.39
CA ILE A 11 24.21 5.74 15.74
C ILE A 11 25.71 6.03 15.88
N VAL A 12 26.44 5.23 16.66
CA VAL A 12 27.89 5.40 16.87
C VAL A 12 28.65 5.30 15.54
N LYS A 13 28.32 4.32 14.70
CA LYS A 13 28.96 4.17 13.37
C LYS A 13 28.74 5.38 12.46
N PHE A 14 27.54 5.96 12.44
CA PHE A 14 27.30 7.17 11.64
C PHE A 14 27.94 8.41 12.24
N GLN A 15 28.07 8.50 13.57
CA GLN A 15 28.82 9.58 14.23
C GLN A 15 30.32 9.52 13.87
N ASP A 16 30.94 8.34 13.93
CA ASP A 16 32.33 8.13 13.49
C ASP A 16 32.49 8.46 12.00
N LEU A 17 31.54 8.06 11.15
CA LEU A 17 31.56 8.41 9.73
C LEU A 17 31.52 9.92 9.49
N ILE A 18 30.70 10.66 10.25
CA ILE A 18 30.66 12.13 10.18
C ILE A 18 32.00 12.72 10.64
N GLY A 19 32.61 12.19 11.70
CA GLY A 19 33.93 12.62 12.17
C GLY A 19 35.03 12.43 11.12
N ARG A 20 35.00 11.31 10.38
CA ARG A 20 35.98 11.01 9.32
C ARG A 20 35.70 11.75 8.00
N LYS A 21 34.44 12.02 7.68
CA LYS A 21 33.99 12.62 6.40
C LYS A 21 32.87 13.65 6.63
N PRO A 22 33.18 14.80 7.24
CA PRO A 22 32.18 15.81 7.61
C PRO A 22 31.57 16.55 6.41
N ASP A 23 32.16 16.44 5.23
CA ASP A 23 31.66 17.04 3.97
C ASP A 23 30.64 16.14 3.25
N ARG A 24 30.43 14.90 3.72
CA ARG A 24 29.57 13.92 3.03
C ARG A 24 28.15 13.92 3.62
N PRO A 25 27.11 14.24 2.82
CA PRO A 25 25.72 14.28 3.31
C PRO A 25 25.18 12.90 3.73
N PHE A 26 25.80 11.82 3.25
CA PHE A 26 25.40 10.45 3.57
C PHE A 26 25.49 10.13 5.06
N GLY A 27 26.55 10.58 5.75
CA GLY A 27 26.72 10.34 7.18
C GLY A 27 25.60 10.99 8.01
N TYR A 28 25.33 12.27 7.75
CA TYR A 28 24.23 13.01 8.38
C TYR A 28 22.87 12.39 8.07
N TYR A 29 22.60 12.04 6.82
CA TYR A 29 21.35 11.36 6.47
C TYR A 29 21.19 10.02 7.22
N GLY A 30 22.23 9.19 7.25
CA GLY A 30 22.20 7.92 7.94
C GLY A 30 21.93 8.07 9.44
N LEU A 31 22.56 9.06 10.07
CA LEU A 31 22.32 9.41 11.48
C LEU A 31 20.90 9.94 11.71
N GLY A 32 20.38 10.76 10.80
CA GLY A 32 19.00 11.25 10.83
C GLY A 32 17.98 10.12 10.79
N VAL A 33 18.19 9.12 9.93
CA VAL A 33 17.35 7.91 9.88
C VAL A 33 17.41 7.14 11.20
N GLN A 34 18.59 6.99 11.82
CA GLN A 34 18.67 6.31 13.12
C GLN A 34 17.91 7.08 14.20
N TYR A 35 18.03 8.41 14.24
CA TYR A 35 17.27 9.23 15.19
C TYR A 35 15.75 9.14 14.99
N MET A 36 15.26 9.05 13.75
CA MET A 36 13.84 8.77 13.51
C MET A 36 13.41 7.42 14.08
N LEU A 37 14.18 6.37 13.82
CA LEU A 37 13.90 5.02 14.33
C LEU A 37 13.96 4.94 15.86
N SER A 38 14.79 5.78 16.49
CA SER A 38 14.88 5.94 17.95
C SER A 38 13.81 6.89 18.54
N GLY A 39 12.85 7.37 17.75
CA GLY A 39 11.79 8.26 18.23
C GLY A 39 12.25 9.68 18.58
N LYS A 40 13.34 10.16 17.95
CA LYS A 40 13.93 11.49 18.18
C LYS A 40 13.81 12.39 16.92
N PRO A 41 12.60 12.80 16.51
CA PRO A 41 12.38 13.53 15.25
C PRO A 41 13.12 14.87 15.18
N ASN A 42 13.18 15.62 16.30
CA ASN A 42 13.94 16.88 16.35
C ASN A 42 15.44 16.70 16.03
N MET A 43 16.05 15.61 16.49
CA MET A 43 17.45 15.32 16.17
C MET A 43 17.61 14.89 14.71
N ALA A 44 16.64 14.13 14.19
CA ALA A 44 16.63 13.73 12.80
C ALA A 44 16.51 14.94 11.84
N ASP A 45 15.66 15.93 12.16
CA ASP A 45 15.50 17.13 11.34
C ASP A 45 16.79 17.94 11.27
N ARG A 46 17.50 18.08 12.40
CA ARG A 46 18.83 18.70 12.43
C ARG A 46 19.78 17.97 11.51
N MET A 47 19.82 16.64 11.55
CA MET A 47 20.71 15.85 10.71
C MET A 47 20.37 15.92 9.23
N PHE A 48 19.08 15.87 8.85
CA PHE A 48 18.69 16.07 7.45
C PHE A 48 18.98 17.49 6.98
N THR A 49 18.80 18.50 7.84
CA THR A 49 19.16 19.88 7.52
C THR A 49 20.67 20.02 7.29
N GLN A 50 21.51 19.40 8.12
CA GLN A 50 22.96 19.36 7.90
C GLN A 50 23.30 18.68 6.56
N ALA A 51 22.68 17.54 6.24
CA ALA A 51 22.87 16.88 4.94
C ALA A 51 22.50 17.80 3.76
N LEU A 52 21.43 18.58 3.88
CA LEU A 52 21.00 19.55 2.86
C LEU A 52 21.90 20.79 2.80
N ASN A 53 22.51 21.20 3.90
CA ASN A 53 23.52 22.26 3.90
C ASN A 53 24.78 21.83 3.14
N MET A 54 25.20 20.57 3.29
CA MET A 54 26.33 20.01 2.53
C MET A 54 25.99 19.83 1.05
N LYS A 55 24.75 19.40 0.75
CA LYS A 55 24.27 19.21 -0.62
C LYS A 55 22.77 19.49 -0.72
N PRO A 56 22.34 20.68 -1.19
CA PRO A 56 20.93 21.06 -1.23
C PRO A 56 20.03 20.13 -2.03
N GLY A 57 20.54 19.51 -3.10
CA GLY A 57 19.81 18.55 -3.93
C GLY A 57 19.89 17.09 -3.48
N TYR A 58 20.31 16.81 -2.24
CA TYR A 58 20.47 15.44 -1.76
C TYR A 58 19.12 14.79 -1.42
N MET A 59 18.52 14.12 -2.41
CA MET A 59 17.18 13.55 -2.34
C MET A 59 16.86 12.68 -1.12
N PRO A 60 17.77 11.82 -0.59
CA PRO A 60 17.48 11.07 0.62
C PRO A 60 17.16 11.96 1.83
N ALA A 61 17.85 13.10 1.99
CA ALA A 61 17.58 14.06 3.06
C ALA A 61 16.33 14.91 2.78
N ILE A 62 16.02 15.23 1.52
CA ILE A 62 14.76 15.91 1.14
C ILE A 62 13.57 15.01 1.52
N LEU A 63 13.62 13.73 1.17
CA LEU A 63 12.59 12.75 1.53
C LEU A 63 12.47 12.61 3.06
N GLY A 64 13.59 12.49 3.77
CA GLY A 64 13.60 12.42 5.23
C GLY A 64 13.02 13.66 5.90
N LYS A 65 13.34 14.86 5.38
CA LYS A 65 12.79 16.12 5.90
C LYS A 65 11.29 16.26 5.64
N LEU A 66 10.82 15.86 4.45
CA LEU A 66 9.39 15.81 4.15
C LEU A 66 8.65 14.88 5.11
N GLU A 67 9.22 13.70 5.39
CA GLU A 67 8.66 12.72 6.31
C GLU A 67 8.55 13.28 7.74
N ILE A 68 9.58 13.97 8.24
CA ILE A 68 9.52 14.63 9.55
C ILE A 68 8.43 15.70 9.60
N LEU A 69 8.35 16.58 8.59
CA LEU A 69 7.33 17.63 8.56
C LEU A 69 5.91 17.05 8.63
N LEU A 70 5.68 15.92 7.95
CA LEU A 70 4.41 15.20 7.98
C LEU A 70 4.15 14.56 9.35
N MET A 71 5.16 13.89 9.94
CA MET A 71 5.05 13.29 11.28
C MET A 71 4.80 14.32 12.38
N GLU A 72 5.46 15.47 12.31
CA GLU A 72 5.29 16.60 13.22
C GLU A 72 4.03 17.42 12.94
N LYS A 73 3.17 16.96 12.02
CA LYS A 73 1.87 17.57 11.72
C LYS A 73 1.98 18.98 11.13
N LYS A 74 3.16 19.35 10.62
CA LYS A 74 3.43 20.63 9.95
C LYS A 74 3.00 20.57 8.49
N LEU A 75 1.71 20.34 8.25
CA LEU A 75 1.16 19.99 6.94
C LEU A 75 1.39 21.06 5.87
N VAL A 76 1.11 22.33 6.18
CA VAL A 76 1.35 23.45 5.26
C VAL A 76 2.84 23.57 4.91
N SER A 77 3.71 23.41 5.90
CA SER A 77 5.16 23.41 5.69
C SER A 77 5.62 22.24 4.83
N ALA A 78 5.03 21.05 5.00
CA ALA A 78 5.31 19.88 4.17
C ALA A 78 4.96 20.12 2.70
N VAL A 79 3.78 20.70 2.42
CA VAL A 79 3.38 21.03 1.04
C VAL A 79 4.31 22.08 0.44
N ARG A 80 4.64 23.16 1.18
CA ARG A 80 5.57 24.19 0.70
C ARG A 80 6.97 23.60 0.45
N PHE A 81 7.42 22.71 1.32
CA PHE A 81 8.71 22.06 1.19
C PHE A 81 8.75 21.13 -0.03
N TYR A 82 7.69 20.36 -0.29
CA TYR A 82 7.56 19.58 -1.51
C TYR A 82 7.58 20.49 -2.74
N GLN A 83 6.76 21.56 -2.75
CA GLN A 83 6.65 22.49 -3.87
C GLN A 83 7.99 23.14 -4.22
N LYS A 84 8.75 23.59 -3.21
CA LYS A 84 10.10 24.14 -3.37
C LYS A 84 11.10 23.15 -4.00
N ASN A 85 10.90 21.85 -3.80
CA ASN A 85 11.78 20.79 -4.30
C ASN A 85 11.13 19.97 -5.43
N SER A 86 10.04 20.46 -6.02
CA SER A 86 9.19 19.71 -6.96
C SER A 86 9.96 19.21 -8.19
N ASP A 87 10.88 20.03 -8.72
CA ASP A 87 11.77 19.63 -9.83
C ASP A 87 12.58 18.38 -9.50
N LEU A 88 13.09 18.28 -8.27
CA LEU A 88 13.89 17.14 -7.83
C LEU A 88 13.03 15.88 -7.70
N PHE A 89 11.78 16.00 -7.26
CA PHE A 89 10.81 14.90 -7.24
C PHE A 89 10.47 14.43 -8.66
N ARG A 90 10.24 15.35 -9.61
CA ARG A 90 9.90 15.03 -11.00
C ARG A 90 11.02 14.30 -11.76
N ARG A 91 12.27 14.40 -11.30
CA ARG A 91 13.43 13.70 -11.92
C ARG A 91 13.29 12.18 -11.98
N LYS A 92 12.70 11.55 -10.96
CA LYS A 92 12.50 10.09 -10.93
C LYS A 92 11.17 9.74 -10.31
N LYS A 93 10.41 8.90 -11.00
CA LYS A 93 9.10 8.38 -10.55
C LYS A 93 9.13 7.85 -9.12
N ILE A 94 10.19 7.12 -8.75
CA ILE A 94 10.35 6.55 -7.40
C ILE A 94 10.30 7.60 -6.27
N TYR A 95 10.72 8.84 -6.53
CA TYR A 95 10.68 9.91 -5.53
C TYR A 95 9.26 10.41 -5.30
N ILE A 96 8.46 10.54 -6.36
CA ILE A 96 7.04 10.88 -6.27
C ILE A 96 6.28 9.77 -5.54
N ILE A 97 6.51 8.50 -5.90
CA ILE A 97 5.90 7.35 -5.24
C ILE A 97 6.23 7.34 -3.75
N ARG A 98 7.48 7.66 -3.38
CA ARG A 98 7.87 7.71 -1.97
C ARG A 98 7.21 8.86 -1.22
N ALA A 99 7.09 10.04 -1.82
CA ALA A 99 6.34 11.15 -1.23
C ALA A 99 4.86 10.78 -1.04
N GLN A 100 4.21 10.22 -2.08
CA GLN A 100 2.82 9.74 -2.04
C GLN A 100 2.63 8.69 -0.93
N ARG A 101 3.53 7.71 -0.84
CA ARG A 101 3.51 6.70 0.23
C ARG A 101 3.63 7.33 1.60
N THR A 102 4.62 8.19 1.81
CA THR A 102 4.86 8.84 3.11
C THR A 102 3.67 9.70 3.53
N THR A 103 3.09 10.48 2.61
CA THR A 103 1.89 11.29 2.89
C THR A 103 0.67 10.40 3.14
N GLY A 104 0.41 9.41 2.28
CA GLY A 104 -0.73 8.50 2.43
C GLY A 104 -0.66 7.63 3.69
N SER A 105 0.54 7.30 4.17
CA SER A 105 0.75 6.54 5.42
C SER A 105 0.19 7.25 6.65
N LEU A 106 0.01 8.58 6.59
CA LEU A 106 -0.68 9.33 7.64
C LEU A 106 -2.11 8.82 7.86
N TYR A 107 -2.79 8.32 6.81
CA TYR A 107 -4.17 7.84 6.89
C TYR A 107 -4.33 6.62 7.79
N ALA A 108 -3.38 5.68 7.71
CA ALA A 108 -3.38 4.45 8.50
C ALA A 108 -2.86 4.67 9.93
N GLY A 109 -2.09 5.75 10.15
CA GLY A 109 -1.58 6.09 11.46
C GLY A 109 -2.68 6.54 12.42
N LYS A 110 -2.44 6.33 13.73
CA LYS A 110 -3.22 7.00 14.80
C LYS A 110 -3.24 8.53 14.66
N PHE A 111 -2.39 9.08 13.79
CA PHE A 111 -2.35 10.48 13.41
C PHE A 111 -3.72 11.02 13.02
N PHE A 112 -4.42 10.52 12.01
CA PHE A 112 -5.68 11.15 11.59
C PHE A 112 -6.77 11.06 12.67
N TYR A 113 -6.84 9.93 13.37
CA TYR A 113 -7.76 9.75 14.50
C TYR A 113 -7.47 10.74 15.64
N HIS A 114 -6.21 10.90 16.04
CA HIS A 114 -5.84 11.84 17.09
C HIS A 114 -5.78 13.28 16.60
N TYR A 115 -5.34 13.58 15.39
CA TYR A 115 -5.24 14.93 14.84
C TYR A 115 -6.62 15.59 14.77
N LEU A 116 -7.62 14.88 14.24
CA LEU A 116 -9.01 15.36 14.24
C LEU A 116 -9.57 15.50 15.67
N LYS A 117 -9.20 14.60 16.59
CA LYS A 117 -9.63 14.67 18.00
C LYS A 117 -8.90 15.75 18.82
N THR A 118 -7.65 16.06 18.48
CA THR A 118 -6.76 17.01 19.19
C THR A 118 -6.98 18.43 18.70
N ILE A 119 -7.36 18.65 17.44
CA ILE A 119 -7.81 19.96 16.99
C ILE A 119 -9.19 20.24 17.58
N ARG A 120 -9.19 20.60 18.86
CA ARG A 120 -10.36 21.08 19.61
C ARG A 120 -10.80 22.47 19.15
N SER A 121 -9.98 23.22 18.40
CA SER A 121 -10.39 24.49 17.79
C SER A 121 -10.72 24.28 16.32
N VAL A 122 -12.02 24.27 16.01
CA VAL A 122 -12.58 24.32 14.66
C VAL A 122 -11.86 25.36 13.78
N PHE A 123 -11.42 26.47 14.40
CA PHE A 123 -10.68 27.54 13.75
C PHE A 123 -9.34 27.11 13.13
N VAL A 124 -8.44 26.46 13.89
CA VAL A 124 -7.10 26.07 13.38
C VAL A 124 -7.21 25.00 12.31
N PHE A 125 -8.19 24.10 12.46
CA PHE A 125 -8.53 23.13 11.43
C PHE A 125 -8.97 23.83 10.14
N ASN A 126 -9.94 24.73 10.22
CA ASN A 126 -10.46 25.47 9.07
C ASN A 126 -9.37 26.33 8.40
N GLU A 127 -8.48 26.95 9.17
CA GLU A 127 -7.36 27.71 8.63
C GLU A 127 -6.37 26.81 7.87
N THR A 128 -6.02 25.65 8.44
CA THR A 128 -5.12 24.68 7.80
C THR A 128 -5.73 24.16 6.51
N ILE A 129 -7.00 23.74 6.52
CA ILE A 129 -7.72 23.28 5.34
C ILE A 129 -7.84 24.40 4.30
N GLY A 130 -8.18 25.61 4.71
CA GLY A 130 -8.25 26.77 3.81
C GLY A 130 -6.91 27.10 3.16
N ALA A 131 -5.80 27.00 3.91
CA ALA A 131 -4.45 27.14 3.37
C ALA A 131 -4.14 26.03 2.35
N LEU A 132 -4.41 24.77 2.67
CA LEU A 132 -4.20 23.64 1.77
C LEU A 132 -5.06 23.77 0.49
N GLN A 133 -6.31 24.23 0.59
CA GLN A 133 -7.16 24.49 -0.58
C GLN A 133 -6.59 25.59 -1.49
N ARG A 134 -6.07 26.68 -0.93
CA ARG A 134 -5.39 27.72 -1.72
C ARG A 134 -4.15 27.15 -2.43
N MET A 135 -3.39 26.30 -1.74
CA MET A 135 -2.21 25.65 -2.32
C MET A 135 -2.57 24.66 -3.44
N PHE A 136 -3.65 23.89 -3.26
CA PHE A 136 -4.19 23.02 -4.32
C PHE A 136 -4.61 23.82 -5.56
N ASN A 137 -5.28 24.96 -5.37
CA ASN A 137 -5.68 25.81 -6.49
C ASN A 137 -4.47 26.39 -7.24
N ALA A 138 -3.35 26.64 -6.55
CA ALA A 138 -2.13 27.14 -7.14
C ALA A 138 -1.28 26.06 -7.83
N ASP A 139 -1.30 24.82 -7.34
CA ASP A 139 -0.53 23.69 -7.88
C ASP A 139 -1.35 22.39 -7.75
N ARG A 140 -2.11 22.07 -8.80
CA ARG A 140 -3.01 20.89 -8.83
C ARG A 140 -2.26 19.57 -8.96
N ASP A 141 -1.01 19.61 -9.41
CA ASP A 141 -0.19 18.41 -9.62
C ASP A 141 0.49 17.94 -8.34
N ASN A 142 0.44 18.72 -7.26
CA ASN A 142 1.15 18.41 -6.03
C ASN A 142 0.49 17.23 -5.29
N PRO A 143 1.11 16.05 -5.26
CA PRO A 143 0.48 14.87 -4.67
C PRO A 143 0.34 14.99 -3.14
N VAL A 144 1.18 15.80 -2.49
CA VAL A 144 1.16 15.97 -1.03
C VAL A 144 -0.10 16.73 -0.62
N VAL A 145 -0.41 17.86 -1.27
CA VAL A 145 -1.65 18.61 -0.96
C VAL A 145 -2.89 17.81 -1.35
N ASN A 146 -2.85 17.12 -2.49
CA ASN A 146 -3.95 16.30 -2.97
C ASN A 146 -4.32 15.20 -1.97
N LEU A 147 -3.31 14.43 -1.52
CA LEU A 147 -3.52 13.37 -0.53
C LEU A 147 -3.97 13.92 0.82
N LEU A 148 -3.38 15.01 1.31
CA LEU A 148 -3.78 15.61 2.57
C LEU A 148 -5.26 16.03 2.55
N LEU A 149 -5.68 16.77 1.53
CA LEU A 149 -7.08 17.19 1.38
C LEU A 149 -8.02 16.00 1.19
N ALA A 150 -7.66 15.02 0.36
CA ALA A 150 -8.47 13.82 0.16
C ALA A 150 -8.68 13.05 1.48
N MET A 151 -7.62 12.85 2.26
CA MET A 151 -7.73 12.20 3.57
C MET A 151 -8.59 13.00 4.55
N PHE A 152 -8.49 14.33 4.56
CA PHE A 152 -9.37 15.17 5.37
C PHE A 152 -10.83 15.03 4.97
N PHE A 153 -11.14 15.13 3.69
CA PHE A 153 -12.51 15.01 3.20
C PHE A 153 -13.08 13.61 3.44
N LEU A 154 -12.30 12.55 3.28
CA LEU A 154 -12.72 11.18 3.62
C LEU A 154 -13.10 11.05 5.10
N LYS A 155 -12.38 11.72 6.01
CA LYS A 155 -12.67 11.65 7.45
C LYS A 155 -13.85 12.52 7.88
N GLU A 156 -14.20 13.54 7.11
CA GLU A 156 -15.39 14.36 7.31
C GLU A 156 -16.60 13.84 6.52
N ASP A 157 -16.48 12.67 5.87
CA ASP A 157 -17.50 12.10 4.97
C ASP A 157 -18.02 13.12 3.92
N LYS A 158 -17.10 13.95 3.39
CA LYS A 158 -17.45 15.01 2.44
C LYS A 158 -17.61 14.48 1.02
N GLU A 159 -18.82 14.55 0.52
CA GLU A 159 -19.20 14.08 -0.83
C GLU A 159 -19.58 15.25 -1.75
N ASN A 160 -18.69 16.24 -1.89
CA ASN A 160 -18.88 17.36 -2.83
C ASN A 160 -17.94 17.26 -4.05
N GLU A 161 -18.25 18.00 -5.11
CA GLU A 161 -17.51 17.97 -6.38
C GLU A 161 -15.98 18.12 -6.18
N ARG A 162 -15.56 19.06 -5.34
CA ARG A 162 -14.15 19.32 -5.05
C ARG A 162 -13.47 18.11 -4.38
N ALA A 163 -14.18 17.40 -3.51
CA ALA A 163 -13.68 16.16 -2.90
C ALA A 163 -13.56 15.04 -3.94
N PHE A 164 -14.55 14.86 -4.82
CA PHE A 164 -14.50 13.87 -5.89
C PHE A 164 -13.36 14.11 -6.88
N ILE A 165 -13.01 15.36 -7.21
CA ILE A 165 -11.82 15.67 -8.00
C ILE A 165 -10.56 15.12 -7.33
N LEU A 166 -10.39 15.38 -6.03
CA LEU A 166 -9.23 14.91 -5.28
C LEU A 166 -9.21 13.39 -5.13
N TYR A 167 -10.37 12.76 -4.94
CA TYR A 167 -10.46 11.30 -4.85
C TYR A 167 -10.04 10.63 -6.15
N ASN A 168 -10.51 11.13 -7.30
CA ASN A 168 -10.10 10.62 -8.61
C ASN A 168 -8.60 10.83 -8.87
N LEU A 169 -8.03 11.95 -8.43
CA LEU A 169 -6.58 12.16 -8.50
C LEU A 169 -5.80 11.18 -7.62
N CYS A 170 -6.26 10.97 -6.38
CA CYS A 170 -5.54 10.18 -5.38
C CYS A 170 -5.65 8.67 -5.60
N VAL A 171 -6.80 8.15 -6.06
CA VAL A 171 -7.01 6.70 -6.24
C VAL A 171 -6.03 6.09 -7.25
N ASN A 172 -5.64 6.89 -8.26
CA ASN A 172 -4.70 6.53 -9.31
C ASN A 172 -3.23 6.70 -8.91
N MET A 173 -2.93 7.19 -7.70
CA MET A 173 -1.56 7.37 -7.25
C MET A 173 -0.89 6.04 -6.89
N GLU A 174 0.34 5.88 -7.38
CA GLU A 174 1.19 4.75 -7.03
C GLU A 174 1.72 4.86 -5.60
N GLY A 175 1.79 3.73 -4.90
CA GLY A 175 2.43 3.62 -3.59
C GLY A 175 1.66 4.17 -2.40
N ILE A 176 0.45 4.72 -2.57
CA ILE A 176 -0.44 5.02 -1.43
C ILE A 176 -0.85 3.73 -0.71
N PRO A 177 -1.13 3.77 0.61
CA PRO A 177 -1.54 2.58 1.35
C PRO A 177 -2.84 1.96 0.82
N ASP A 178 -2.90 0.63 0.79
CA ASP A 178 -4.05 -0.12 0.26
C ASP A 178 -5.36 0.23 1.00
N LYS A 179 -5.30 0.46 2.32
CA LYS A 179 -6.46 0.91 3.08
C LYS A 179 -7.01 2.27 2.61
N LEU A 180 -6.13 3.23 2.32
CA LEU A 180 -6.53 4.54 1.78
C LEU A 180 -7.12 4.36 0.38
N ARG A 181 -6.47 3.57 -0.49
CA ARG A 181 -6.99 3.33 -1.84
C ARG A 181 -8.36 2.66 -1.80
N TRP A 182 -8.57 1.69 -0.91
CA TRP A 182 -9.88 1.05 -0.76
C TRP A 182 -10.97 2.04 -0.35
N ASP A 183 -10.72 2.88 0.65
CA ASP A 183 -11.71 3.85 1.10
C ASP A 183 -12.06 4.86 -0.03
N LEU A 184 -11.08 5.23 -0.86
CA LEU A 184 -11.29 6.02 -2.07
C LEU A 184 -12.13 5.27 -3.13
N VAL A 185 -11.80 4.01 -3.42
CA VAL A 185 -12.58 3.19 -4.36
C VAL A 185 -14.03 3.06 -3.90
N LYS A 186 -14.24 2.80 -2.60
CA LYS A 186 -15.57 2.62 -2.00
C LYS A 186 -16.43 3.88 -2.10
N ILE A 187 -15.87 5.07 -1.87
CA ILE A 187 -16.64 6.31 -1.98
C ILE A 187 -16.93 6.66 -3.45
N LEU A 188 -15.95 6.46 -4.34
CA LEU A 188 -16.11 6.69 -5.78
C LEU A 188 -17.13 5.72 -6.40
N SER A 189 -17.20 4.47 -5.94
CA SER A 189 -18.12 3.47 -6.47
C SER A 189 -19.59 3.79 -6.25
N LYS A 190 -19.92 4.70 -5.32
CA LYS A 190 -21.30 5.16 -5.11
C LYS A 190 -21.87 5.87 -6.34
N ASN A 191 -21.03 6.67 -7.01
CA ASN A 191 -21.43 7.47 -8.17
C ASN A 191 -20.92 6.88 -9.49
N ASN A 192 -19.86 6.07 -9.44
CA ASN A 192 -19.29 5.40 -10.60
C ASN A 192 -18.98 3.93 -10.26
N PRO A 193 -19.96 3.01 -10.37
CA PRO A 193 -19.77 1.60 -10.04
C PRO A 193 -18.68 0.90 -10.87
N ASP A 194 -18.36 1.41 -12.07
CA ASP A 194 -17.37 0.81 -12.96
C ASP A 194 -15.94 0.87 -12.41
N ILE A 195 -15.67 1.73 -11.42
CA ILE A 195 -14.38 1.77 -10.73
C ILE A 195 -14.02 0.43 -10.06
N LEU A 196 -15.03 -0.37 -9.67
CA LEU A 196 -14.84 -1.70 -9.10
C LEU A 196 -14.38 -2.74 -10.14
N LYS A 197 -14.37 -2.38 -11.42
CA LYS A 197 -13.88 -3.20 -12.53
C LYS A 197 -12.65 -2.57 -13.21
N ASP A 198 -12.14 -1.46 -12.68
CA ASP A 198 -10.94 -0.81 -13.23
C ASP A 198 -9.69 -1.64 -12.92
N GLU A 199 -9.16 -2.28 -13.95
CA GLU A 199 -7.98 -3.13 -13.87
C GLU A 199 -6.73 -2.36 -13.46
N LYS A 200 -6.60 -1.10 -13.89
CA LYS A 200 -5.44 -0.25 -13.57
C LYS A 200 -5.44 0.06 -12.07
N ILE A 201 -6.59 0.42 -11.52
CA ILE A 201 -6.70 0.72 -10.07
C ILE A 201 -6.46 -0.54 -9.25
N ALA A 202 -7.05 -1.67 -9.64
CA ALA A 202 -6.85 -2.95 -8.95
C ALA A 202 -5.38 -3.41 -8.98
N ALA A 203 -4.66 -3.19 -10.09
CA ALA A 203 -3.24 -3.49 -10.22
C ALA A 203 -2.33 -2.64 -9.31
N LEU A 204 -2.81 -1.50 -8.81
CA LEU A 204 -2.03 -0.65 -7.92
C LEU A 204 -1.96 -1.19 -6.47
N PHE A 205 -2.88 -2.08 -6.08
CA PHE A 205 -2.89 -2.67 -4.73
C PHE A 205 -1.66 -3.54 -4.48
N SER A 206 -1.14 -3.53 -3.25
CA SER A 206 0.01 -4.35 -2.84
C SER A 206 -0.38 -5.62 -2.08
N SER A 207 -1.56 -5.61 -1.45
CA SER A 207 -2.25 -6.76 -0.88
C SER A 207 -3.78 -6.53 -0.88
N ILE A 208 -4.55 -7.49 -0.37
CA ILE A 208 -5.99 -7.32 -0.14
C ILE A 208 -6.19 -6.45 1.11
N PRO A 209 -6.73 -5.23 0.98
CA PRO A 209 -6.88 -4.33 2.11
C PRO A 209 -7.90 -4.85 3.14
N GLU A 210 -7.69 -4.47 4.39
CA GLU A 210 -8.59 -4.80 5.49
C GLU A 210 -10.00 -4.22 5.26
N GLY A 211 -11.02 -5.07 5.41
CA GLY A 211 -12.42 -4.73 5.19
C GLY A 211 -12.91 -4.86 3.75
N VAL A 212 -12.06 -5.30 2.80
CA VAL A 212 -12.49 -5.72 1.45
C VAL A 212 -12.87 -7.19 1.40
N LEU A 213 -12.33 -8.02 2.30
CA LEU A 213 -12.69 -9.45 2.37
C LEU A 213 -14.20 -9.62 2.55
N GLY A 214 -14.80 -10.49 1.74
CA GLY A 214 -16.26 -10.66 1.62
C GLY A 214 -16.91 -9.77 0.56
N ASN A 215 -16.21 -8.76 0.04
CA ASN A 215 -16.64 -8.01 -1.13
C ASN A 215 -16.11 -8.67 -2.42
N PRO A 216 -16.90 -8.74 -3.52
CA PRO A 216 -16.43 -9.26 -4.82
C PRO A 216 -15.14 -8.59 -5.33
N TYR A 217 -14.88 -7.35 -4.91
CA TYR A 217 -13.66 -6.63 -5.26
C TYR A 217 -12.38 -7.29 -4.72
N ALA A 218 -12.45 -8.03 -3.61
CA ALA A 218 -11.30 -8.80 -3.09
C ALA A 218 -10.79 -9.80 -4.13
N SER A 219 -11.72 -10.58 -4.69
CA SER A 219 -11.43 -11.56 -5.74
C SER A 219 -10.94 -10.87 -7.01
N PHE A 220 -11.52 -9.71 -7.35
CA PHE A 220 -11.07 -8.93 -8.50
C PHE A 220 -9.61 -8.45 -8.36
N ILE A 221 -9.20 -7.98 -7.17
CA ILE A 221 -7.80 -7.61 -6.91
C ILE A 221 -6.88 -8.84 -7.08
N LEU A 222 -7.23 -9.98 -6.48
CA LEU A 222 -6.45 -11.22 -6.63
C LEU A 222 -6.36 -11.66 -8.09
N LYS A 223 -7.46 -11.59 -8.85
CA LYS A 223 -7.48 -11.84 -10.28
C LYS A 223 -6.45 -10.96 -11.01
N GLN A 224 -6.37 -9.67 -10.68
CA GLN A 224 -5.38 -8.79 -11.31
C GLN A 224 -3.94 -9.18 -10.94
N PHE A 225 -3.67 -9.63 -9.70
CA PHE A 225 -2.33 -10.11 -9.33
C PHE A 225 -1.94 -11.36 -10.13
N ILE A 226 -2.89 -12.29 -10.36
CA ILE A 226 -2.70 -13.48 -11.19
C ILE A 226 -2.41 -13.09 -12.64
N LEU A 227 -3.18 -12.16 -13.21
CA LEU A 227 -2.97 -11.68 -14.59
C LEU A 227 -1.61 -11.01 -14.80
N LEU A 228 -1.10 -10.32 -13.78
CA LEU A 228 0.22 -9.69 -13.79
C LEU A 228 1.37 -10.67 -13.50
N ASN A 229 1.08 -11.92 -13.16
CA ASN A 229 2.07 -12.92 -12.77
C ASN A 229 2.96 -12.46 -11.58
N ASP A 230 2.40 -11.69 -10.63
CA ASP A 230 3.10 -11.17 -9.46
C ASP A 230 2.97 -12.16 -8.29
N MET A 231 3.85 -13.16 -8.26
CA MET A 231 3.87 -14.23 -7.24
C MET A 231 3.81 -13.71 -5.81
N ASP A 232 4.60 -12.68 -5.51
CA ASP A 232 4.67 -12.07 -4.19
C ASP A 232 3.32 -11.50 -3.74
N ARG A 233 2.56 -10.88 -4.64
CA ARG A 233 1.22 -10.35 -4.33
C ARG A 233 0.17 -11.45 -4.26
N ILE A 234 0.27 -12.47 -5.12
CA ILE A 234 -0.62 -13.62 -5.10
C ILE A 234 -0.52 -14.33 -3.75
N ASP A 235 0.70 -14.63 -3.29
CA ASP A 235 0.93 -15.34 -2.02
C ASP A 235 0.43 -14.53 -0.82
N ARG A 236 0.66 -13.21 -0.80
CA ARG A 236 0.10 -12.32 0.23
C ARG A 236 -1.42 -12.35 0.24
N ALA A 237 -2.05 -12.19 -0.91
CA ALA A 237 -3.51 -12.15 -1.03
C ALA A 237 -4.15 -13.49 -0.62
N ILE A 238 -3.60 -14.61 -1.08
CA ILE A 238 -4.05 -15.95 -0.69
C ILE A 238 -3.94 -16.15 0.83
N THR A 239 -2.82 -15.71 1.42
CA THR A 239 -2.61 -15.78 2.87
C THR A 239 -3.66 -14.96 3.62
N GLU A 240 -4.02 -13.78 3.12
CA GLU A 240 -5.06 -12.92 3.71
C GLU A 240 -6.46 -13.58 3.64
N PHE A 241 -6.82 -14.19 2.51
CA PHE A 241 -8.06 -14.96 2.38
C PHE A 241 -8.11 -16.13 3.40
N HIS A 242 -7.04 -16.91 3.47
CA HIS A 242 -6.94 -18.07 4.35
C HIS A 242 -7.02 -17.68 5.83
N ASN A 243 -6.22 -16.69 6.27
CA ASN A 243 -6.16 -16.26 7.67
C ASN A 243 -7.49 -15.71 8.20
N LYS A 244 -8.38 -15.25 7.32
CA LYS A 244 -9.67 -14.67 7.67
C LYS A 244 -10.86 -15.59 7.33
N ASN A 245 -10.59 -16.83 6.93
CA ASN A 245 -11.60 -17.82 6.52
C ASN A 245 -12.52 -17.34 5.38
N TYR A 246 -12.00 -16.49 4.49
CA TYR A 246 -12.70 -16.10 3.26
C TYR A 246 -12.19 -16.91 2.07
N SER A 247 -12.95 -16.89 0.98
CA SER A 247 -12.56 -17.53 -0.28
C SER A 247 -12.75 -16.56 -1.43
N PRO A 248 -11.86 -16.58 -2.44
CA PRO A 248 -12.12 -15.89 -3.69
C PRO A 248 -13.37 -16.46 -4.37
N ASP A 249 -13.93 -15.71 -5.33
CA ASP A 249 -15.01 -16.23 -6.17
C ASP A 249 -14.54 -17.40 -7.05
N SER A 250 -15.50 -18.19 -7.53
CA SER A 250 -15.23 -19.40 -8.31
C SER A 250 -14.35 -19.14 -9.53
N LYS A 251 -14.58 -18.04 -10.24
CA LYS A 251 -13.80 -17.70 -11.44
C LYS A 251 -12.34 -17.41 -11.08
N THR A 252 -12.12 -16.68 -10.00
CA THR A 252 -10.78 -16.32 -9.50
C THR A 252 -10.05 -17.55 -8.95
N MET A 253 -10.74 -18.44 -8.24
CA MET A 253 -10.17 -19.72 -7.80
C MET A 253 -9.75 -20.59 -8.99
N TRP A 254 -10.59 -20.67 -10.04
CA TRP A 254 -10.24 -21.39 -11.26
C TRP A 254 -8.99 -20.80 -11.93
N GLN A 255 -8.92 -19.47 -12.03
CA GLN A 255 -7.75 -18.77 -12.58
C GLN A 255 -6.48 -19.02 -11.76
N TYR A 256 -6.60 -19.07 -10.43
CA TYR A 256 -5.49 -19.41 -9.55
C TYR A 256 -5.00 -20.85 -9.78
N ILE A 257 -5.91 -21.81 -9.94
CA ILE A 257 -5.55 -23.20 -10.26
C ILE A 257 -4.82 -23.26 -11.61
N ASP A 258 -5.38 -22.68 -12.66
CA ASP A 258 -4.76 -22.66 -13.99
C ASP A 258 -3.36 -22.00 -13.96
N PHE A 259 -3.23 -20.90 -13.22
CA PHE A 259 -1.97 -20.22 -12.99
C PHE A 259 -0.94 -21.13 -12.29
N CYS A 260 -1.32 -21.76 -11.19
CA CYS A 260 -0.46 -22.66 -10.44
C CYS A 260 0.00 -23.85 -11.30
N ARG A 261 -0.91 -24.46 -12.06
CA ARG A 261 -0.59 -25.53 -13.00
C ARG A 261 0.47 -25.13 -14.02
N LYS A 262 0.30 -23.95 -14.65
CA LYS A 262 1.23 -23.43 -15.68
C LYS A 262 2.63 -23.15 -15.12
N ASN A 263 2.74 -22.89 -13.82
CA ASN A 263 4.01 -22.60 -13.15
C ASN A 263 4.54 -23.77 -12.30
N ASP A 264 3.94 -24.96 -12.42
CA ASP A 264 4.26 -26.16 -11.61
C ASP A 264 4.19 -25.94 -10.08
N ILE A 265 3.26 -25.09 -9.63
CA ILE A 265 3.06 -24.76 -8.22
C ILE A 265 1.96 -25.64 -7.65
N TRP A 266 2.29 -26.42 -6.63
CA TRP A 266 1.35 -27.36 -6.02
C TRP A 266 1.42 -27.26 -4.49
N ASN A 267 0.29 -26.91 -3.87
CA ASN A 267 0.19 -26.72 -2.43
C ASN A 267 -1.25 -27.00 -1.93
N SER A 268 -1.45 -26.92 -0.62
CA SER A 268 -2.75 -27.14 0.03
C SER A 268 -3.82 -26.11 -0.35
N THR A 269 -3.41 -24.90 -0.76
CA THR A 269 -4.34 -23.87 -1.26
C THR A 269 -4.95 -24.29 -2.59
N VAL A 270 -4.14 -24.77 -3.55
CA VAL A 270 -4.64 -25.28 -4.85
C VAL A 270 -5.65 -26.39 -4.62
N PHE A 271 -5.36 -27.30 -3.69
CA PHE A 271 -6.29 -28.36 -3.30
C PHE A 271 -7.61 -27.80 -2.74
N THR A 272 -7.54 -26.83 -1.83
CA THR A 272 -8.73 -26.21 -1.23
C THR A 272 -9.58 -25.49 -2.28
N CYS A 273 -8.95 -24.83 -3.26
CA CYS A 273 -9.64 -24.23 -4.39
C CYS A 273 -10.34 -25.29 -5.25
N CYS A 274 -9.67 -26.40 -5.58
CA CYS A 274 -10.27 -27.50 -6.34
C CYS A 274 -11.49 -28.07 -5.60
N GLN A 275 -11.34 -28.34 -4.31
CA GLN A 275 -12.42 -28.86 -3.48
C GLN A 275 -13.65 -27.94 -3.49
N LYS A 276 -13.46 -26.63 -3.28
CA LYS A 276 -14.55 -25.65 -3.30
C LYS A 276 -15.23 -25.54 -4.66
N LEU A 277 -14.46 -25.56 -5.75
CA LEU A 277 -15.05 -25.54 -7.09
C LEU A 277 -15.90 -26.78 -7.37
N ILE A 278 -15.42 -27.96 -6.96
CA ILE A 278 -16.17 -29.21 -7.08
C ILE A 278 -17.46 -29.16 -6.24
N GLU A 279 -17.38 -28.66 -5.00
CA GLU A 279 -18.55 -28.45 -4.13
C GLU A 279 -19.58 -27.49 -4.75
N TYR A 280 -19.11 -26.48 -5.49
CA TYR A 280 -19.97 -25.56 -6.26
C TYR A 280 -20.46 -26.13 -7.60
N GLY A 281 -20.09 -27.37 -7.93
CA GLY A 281 -20.45 -28.02 -9.20
C GLY A 281 -19.63 -27.56 -10.41
N TRP A 282 -18.55 -26.82 -10.21
CA TRP A 282 -17.64 -26.42 -11.28
C TRP A 282 -16.54 -27.47 -11.46
N ILE A 283 -16.77 -28.40 -12.40
CA ILE A 283 -15.85 -29.50 -12.69
C ILE A 283 -15.53 -29.47 -14.19
N ASP A 284 -14.33 -29.01 -14.52
CA ASP A 284 -13.78 -29.07 -15.88
C ASP A 284 -12.47 -29.85 -15.90
N ARG A 285 -11.92 -30.02 -17.11
CA ARG A 285 -10.65 -30.69 -17.32
C ARG A 285 -9.51 -30.09 -16.48
N THR A 286 -9.48 -28.76 -16.35
CA THR A 286 -8.44 -28.04 -15.59
C THR A 286 -8.46 -28.42 -14.12
N VAL A 287 -9.64 -28.41 -13.49
CA VAL A 287 -9.82 -28.77 -12.08
C VAL A 287 -9.58 -30.26 -11.88
N ALA A 288 -10.07 -31.12 -12.78
CA ALA A 288 -9.86 -32.56 -12.71
C ALA A 288 -8.36 -32.94 -12.77
N GLU A 289 -7.64 -32.42 -13.76
CA GLU A 289 -6.20 -32.64 -13.92
C GLU A 289 -5.41 -32.11 -12.71
N ALA A 290 -5.83 -30.97 -12.13
CA ALA A 290 -5.20 -30.44 -10.92
C ALA A 290 -5.36 -31.38 -9.72
N VAL A 291 -6.55 -31.95 -9.50
CA VAL A 291 -6.80 -32.90 -8.39
C VAL A 291 -5.98 -34.17 -8.57
N ILE A 292 -5.92 -34.71 -9.80
CA ILE A 292 -5.11 -35.89 -10.11
C ILE A 292 -3.63 -35.63 -9.83
N GLU A 293 -3.11 -34.47 -10.23
CA GLU A 293 -1.71 -34.14 -10.04
C GLU A 293 -1.36 -33.91 -8.56
N LEU A 294 -2.22 -33.21 -7.80
CA LEU A 294 -2.07 -33.06 -6.35
C LEU A 294 -2.02 -34.42 -5.62
N LYS A 295 -2.84 -35.38 -6.09
CA LYS A 295 -2.86 -36.76 -5.58
C LYS A 295 -1.57 -37.51 -5.93
N ASN A 296 -1.12 -37.44 -7.19
CA ASN A 296 0.12 -38.07 -7.64
C ASN A 296 1.33 -37.60 -6.84
N ARG A 297 1.36 -36.31 -6.50
CA ARG A 297 2.41 -35.69 -5.67
C ARG A 297 2.26 -35.93 -4.16
N LYS A 298 1.21 -36.64 -3.72
CA LYS A 298 0.92 -36.93 -2.31
C LYS A 298 0.83 -35.67 -1.45
N ILE A 299 0.36 -34.57 -2.01
CA ILE A 299 0.23 -33.28 -1.31
C ILE A 299 -0.95 -33.33 -0.31
N THR A 300 -1.93 -34.21 -0.54
CA THR A 300 -3.05 -34.43 0.38
C THR A 300 -3.46 -35.91 0.46
N GLU A 301 -4.01 -36.31 1.60
CA GLU A 301 -4.35 -37.72 1.90
C GLU A 301 -5.85 -38.05 1.73
N HIS A 302 -6.70 -37.06 1.47
CA HIS A 302 -8.17 -37.20 1.52
C HIS A 302 -8.88 -36.77 0.23
N THR A 303 -8.63 -37.48 -0.89
CA THR A 303 -9.28 -37.22 -2.19
C THR A 303 -10.49 -38.11 -2.47
N ARG A 304 -10.81 -39.10 -1.62
CA ARG A 304 -11.83 -40.13 -1.93
C ARG A 304 -13.20 -39.58 -2.35
N SER A 305 -13.64 -38.45 -1.78
CA SER A 305 -14.90 -37.81 -2.17
C SER A 305 -14.81 -37.19 -3.56
N MET A 306 -13.71 -36.47 -3.84
CA MET A 306 -13.45 -35.89 -5.15
C MET A 306 -13.24 -36.95 -6.23
N ASP A 307 -12.55 -38.05 -5.93
CA ASP A 307 -12.34 -39.16 -6.86
C ASP A 307 -13.68 -39.74 -7.36
N LYS A 308 -14.65 -39.93 -6.47
CA LYS A 308 -16.00 -40.38 -6.85
C LYS A 308 -16.68 -39.40 -7.79
N ILE A 309 -16.58 -38.10 -7.48
CA ILE A 309 -17.18 -37.05 -8.29
C ILE A 309 -16.50 -37.00 -9.67
N LEU A 310 -15.16 -37.02 -9.73
CA LEU A 310 -14.42 -37.01 -10.99
C LEU A 310 -14.76 -38.22 -11.88
N SER A 311 -14.98 -39.40 -11.28
CA SER A 311 -15.39 -40.59 -12.02
C SER A 311 -16.80 -40.47 -12.61
N LEU A 312 -17.74 -39.87 -11.88
CA LEU A 312 -19.09 -39.58 -12.42
C LEU A 312 -19.06 -38.67 -13.66
N TYR A 313 -18.05 -37.78 -13.74
CA TYR A 313 -17.85 -36.89 -14.88
C TYR A 313 -16.91 -37.48 -15.96
N GLY A 314 -16.44 -38.72 -15.78
CA GLY A 314 -15.62 -39.43 -16.77
C GLY A 314 -14.15 -38.99 -16.84
N TYR A 315 -13.62 -38.33 -15.80
CA TYR A 315 -12.22 -37.91 -15.74
C TYR A 315 -11.28 -38.97 -15.13
N ILE A 316 -11.82 -39.96 -14.41
CA ILE A 316 -11.11 -41.09 -13.78
C ILE A 316 -11.93 -42.36 -13.96
#